data_AF-A0A7K2N0X2-F1
#
_entry.id   AF-A0A7K2N0X2-F1
#
_cell.length_a   1.000
_cell.length_b   1.000
_cell.length_c   1.000
_cell.angle_alpha   90.00
_cell.angle_beta   90.00
_cell.angle_gamma   90.00
#
_symmetry.space_group_name_H-M   'P 1'
#
loop_
_entity.id
_entity.type
_entity.pdbx_description
1 polymer ?
#
loop_
_entity_poly.entity_id
_entity_poly.type
_entity_poly.pdbx_seq_one_letter_code
_entity_poly.pdbx_strand_id
1 'polypeptide(L)'
;QVLDEPRGRALWPLMVQRARHPELFQQVMDQVSHPHRVALLACIRGFADRGQVSPARATARIAAVGPRLVIAECLETGSVSRDDVVSIVDEVLLPLLTS
;
A
#
# COMPACT_ATOMS: atom_id res chain seq x y z
N GLN A 1 5.48 -7.35 -13.68
CA GLN A 1 4.24 -7.09 -12.92
C GLN A 1 4.53 -7.35 -11.45
N VAL A 2 4.19 -6.41 -10.57
CA VAL A 2 4.59 -6.46 -9.14
C VAL A 2 3.67 -7.39 -8.34
N LEU A 3 2.41 -7.54 -8.74
CA LEU A 3 1.44 -8.41 -8.08
C LEU A 3 1.26 -9.79 -8.75
N ASP A 4 1.96 -10.06 -9.85
CA ASP A 4 1.95 -11.38 -10.52
C ASP A 4 2.94 -12.37 -9.91
N GLU A 5 3.72 -11.93 -8.93
CA GLU A 5 4.50 -12.84 -8.10
C GLU A 5 3.56 -13.82 -7.36
N PRO A 6 4.03 -15.05 -7.03
CA PRO A 6 3.18 -16.09 -6.43
C PRO A 6 2.36 -15.64 -5.23
N ARG A 7 2.87 -14.67 -4.46
CA ARG A 7 2.20 -14.09 -3.28
C ARG A 7 1.05 -13.14 -3.67
N GLY A 8 1.20 -12.34 -4.72
CA GLY A 8 0.16 -11.41 -5.17
C GLY A 8 -1.02 -12.12 -5.84
N ARG A 9 -0.75 -13.16 -6.65
CA ARG A 9 -1.83 -13.98 -7.24
C ARG A 9 -2.66 -14.73 -6.20
N ALA A 10 -2.05 -15.18 -5.11
CA ALA A 10 -2.74 -15.88 -4.02
C ALA A 10 -3.59 -14.94 -3.13
N LEU A 11 -3.24 -13.65 -3.09
CA LEU A 11 -3.93 -12.65 -2.27
C LEU A 11 -5.38 -12.41 -2.76
N TRP A 12 -5.61 -12.47 -4.07
CA TRP A 12 -6.88 -12.11 -4.71
C TRP A 12 -8.08 -12.98 -4.33
N PRO A 13 -8.02 -14.32 -4.48
CA PRO A 13 -9.11 -15.19 -4.04
C PRO A 13 -9.45 -15.01 -2.55
N LEU A 14 -8.45 -14.68 -1.72
CA LEU A 14 -8.59 -14.51 -0.28
C LEU A 14 -9.25 -13.18 0.08
N MET A 15 -8.97 -12.10 -0.66
CA MET A 15 -9.61 -10.80 -0.45
C MET A 15 -11.09 -10.79 -0.81
N VAL A 16 -11.46 -11.45 -1.93
CA VAL A 16 -12.86 -11.51 -2.40
C VAL A 16 -13.73 -12.40 -1.49
N GLN A 17 -13.15 -13.37 -0.80
CA GLN A 17 -13.86 -14.28 0.11
C GLN A 17 -13.99 -13.78 1.56
N ARG A 18 -13.69 -12.50 1.83
CA ARG A 18 -13.73 -11.92 3.19
C ARG A 18 -15.01 -12.24 3.98
N ALA A 19 -16.18 -12.18 3.34
CA ALA A 19 -17.45 -12.47 4.01
C ALA A 19 -17.59 -13.95 4.43
N ARG A 20 -16.90 -14.86 3.73
CA ARG A 20 -16.92 -16.31 4.00
C ARG A 20 -15.82 -16.72 4.99
N HIS A 21 -14.67 -16.04 4.96
CA HIS A 21 -13.50 -16.36 5.79
C HIS A 21 -12.86 -15.10 6.39
N PRO A 22 -13.53 -14.42 7.34
CA PRO A 22 -13.04 -13.17 7.91
C PRO A 22 -11.73 -13.32 8.67
N GLU A 23 -11.48 -14.45 9.34
CA GLU A 23 -10.24 -14.73 10.07
C GLU A 23 -9.06 -14.92 9.11
N LEU A 24 -9.28 -15.63 8.00
CA LEU A 24 -8.27 -15.83 6.96
C LEU A 24 -7.91 -14.50 6.30
N PHE A 25 -8.92 -13.68 6.00
CA PHE A 25 -8.70 -12.33 5.50
C PHE A 25 -7.82 -11.52 6.46
N GLN A 26 -8.11 -11.57 7.76
CA GLN A 26 -7.34 -10.85 8.76
C GLN A 26 -5.88 -11.33 8.81
N GLN A 27 -5.65 -12.65 8.84
CA GLN A 27 -4.29 -13.22 8.82
C GLN A 27 -3.50 -12.81 7.58
N VAL A 28 -4.13 -12.81 6.42
CA VAL A 28 -3.50 -12.38 5.17
C VAL A 28 -3.16 -10.89 5.21
N MET A 29 -4.07 -10.05 5.70
CA MET A 29 -3.81 -8.62 5.86
C MET A 29 -2.67 -8.35 6.85
N ASP A 30 -2.59 -9.10 7.94
CA ASP A 30 -1.56 -8.97 8.97
C ASP A 30 -0.18 -9.42 8.46
N GLN A 31 -0.13 -10.44 7.61
CA GLN A 31 1.14 -10.97 7.08
C GLN A 31 1.62 -10.25 5.82
N VAL A 32 0.71 -9.73 5.00
CA VAL A 32 1.04 -9.18 3.68
C VAL A 32 0.94 -7.66 3.67
N SER A 33 -0.19 -7.08 4.08
CA SER A 33 -0.41 -5.63 3.94
C SER A 33 0.16 -4.83 5.10
N HIS A 34 -0.02 -5.30 6.33
CA HIS A 34 0.37 -4.58 7.53
C HIS A 34 1.89 -4.31 7.62
N PRO A 35 2.79 -5.27 7.33
CA PRO A 35 4.23 -5.03 7.45
C PRO A 35 4.72 -3.95 6.48
N HIS A 36 4.22 -3.96 5.24
CA HIS A 36 4.57 -2.94 4.24
C HIS A 36 4.06 -1.55 4.65
N ARG A 37 2.86 -1.45 5.24
CA ARG A 37 2.34 -0.18 5.76
C ARG A 37 3.17 0.37 6.92
N VAL A 38 3.60 -0.51 7.84
CA VAL A 38 4.46 -0.12 8.96
C VAL A 38 5.83 0.37 8.45
N ALA A 39 6.44 -0.36 7.52
CA ALA A 39 7.72 0.01 6.93
C ALA A 39 7.65 1.37 6.20
N LEU A 40 6.60 1.60 5.40
CA LEU A 40 6.43 2.86 4.68
C LEU A 40 6.18 4.03 5.65
N LEU A 41 5.39 3.83 6.70
CA LEU A 41 5.18 4.86 7.72
C LEU A 41 6.49 5.20 8.46
N ALA A 42 7.28 4.19 8.82
CA ALA A 42 8.58 4.40 9.47
C ALA A 42 9.53 5.18 8.55
N CYS A 43 9.54 4.85 7.25
CA CYS A 43 10.30 5.57 6.24
C CYS A 43 9.91 7.05 6.19
N ILE A 44 8.60 7.35 6.05
CA ILE A 44 8.08 8.73 6.01
C ILE A 44 8.41 9.49 7.29
N ARG A 45 8.28 8.86 8.46
CA ARG A 45 8.67 9.49 9.75
C ARG A 45 10.14 9.84 9.79
N GLY A 46 11.02 8.96 9.29
CA GLY A 46 12.45 9.27 9.17
C GLY A 46 12.73 10.49 8.28
N PHE A 47 11.96 10.71 7.22
CA PHE A 47 12.03 11.95 6.43
C PHE A 47 11.54 13.17 7.22
N ALA A 48 10.49 13.02 8.01
CA ALA A 48 9.97 14.10 8.85
C ALA A 48 10.96 14.50 9.96
N ASP A 49 11.63 13.54 10.59
CA ASP A 49 12.65 13.77 11.62
C ASP A 49 13.84 14.58 11.07
N ARG A 50 14.11 14.49 9.76
CA ARG A 50 15.13 15.28 9.05
C ARG A 50 14.61 16.61 8.50
N GLY A 51 13.36 16.97 8.76
CA GLY A 51 12.72 18.18 8.24
C GLY A 51 12.41 18.15 6.74
N GLN A 52 12.45 16.98 6.10
CA GLN A 52 12.19 16.83 4.65
C GLN A 52 10.70 16.66 4.34
N VAL A 53 9.90 16.30 5.34
CA VAL A 53 8.44 16.14 5.27
C VAL A 53 7.84 16.79 6.52
N SER A 54 6.67 17.42 6.41
CA SER A 54 5.96 17.93 7.59
C SER A 54 5.58 16.78 8.55
N PRO A 55 5.90 16.85 9.86
CA PRO A 55 5.49 15.83 10.82
C PRO A 55 3.97 15.61 10.85
N ALA A 56 3.19 16.66 10.60
CA ALA A 56 1.72 16.58 10.51
C ALA A 56 1.23 15.71 9.35
N ARG A 57 2.09 15.48 8.33
CA ARG A 57 1.80 14.65 7.15
C ARG A 57 2.34 13.24 7.27
N ALA A 58 3.22 12.98 8.22
CA ALA A 58 3.77 11.66 8.52
C ALA A 58 2.78 10.75 9.29
N THR A 59 1.57 10.60 8.74
CA THR A 59 0.47 9.85 9.37
C THR A 59 0.30 8.46 8.76
N ALA A 60 -0.19 7.53 9.56
CA ALA A 60 -0.53 6.17 9.09
C ALA A 60 -1.61 6.18 7.99
N ARG A 61 -2.45 7.23 7.93
CA ARG A 61 -3.49 7.37 6.91
C ARG A 61 -2.89 7.77 5.56
N ILE A 62 -2.00 8.77 5.54
CA ILE A 62 -1.30 9.21 4.32
C ILE A 62 -0.39 8.10 3.80
N ALA A 63 0.40 7.47 4.68
CA ALA A 63 1.25 6.34 4.30
C ALA A 63 0.48 5.16 3.67
N ALA A 64 -0.79 4.99 4.03
CA ALA A 64 -1.61 3.91 3.48
C ALA A 64 -2.23 4.23 2.11
N VAL A 65 -2.18 5.46 1.61
CA VAL A 65 -2.82 5.85 0.35
C VAL A 65 -2.21 5.10 -0.83
N GLY A 66 -0.90 5.18 -1.04
CA GLY A 66 -0.22 4.53 -2.15
C GLY A 66 -0.47 3.02 -2.25
N PRO A 67 -0.20 2.24 -1.18
CA PRO A 67 -0.47 0.80 -1.19
C PRO A 67 -1.94 0.42 -1.43
N ARG A 68 -2.89 1.25 -0.98
CA ARG A 68 -4.32 1.02 -1.24
C ARG A 68 -4.70 1.29 -2.68
N LEU A 69 -4.12 2.32 -3.32
CA LEU A 69 -4.32 2.58 -4.73
C LEU A 69 -3.76 1.47 -5.60
N VAL A 70 -2.58 0.93 -5.27
CA VAL A 70 -2.03 -0.26 -5.95
C VAL A 70 -2.99 -1.45 -5.89
N ILE A 71 -3.60 -1.69 -4.73
CA ILE A 71 -4.60 -2.76 -4.57
C ILE A 71 -5.85 -2.44 -5.41
N ALA A 72 -6.38 -1.22 -5.34
CA ALA A 72 -7.56 -0.81 -6.09
C ALA A 72 -7.36 -0.92 -7.61
N GLU A 73 -6.25 -0.39 -8.12
CA GLU A 73 -5.88 -0.46 -9.54
C GLU A 73 -5.83 -1.91 -10.01
N CYS A 74 -5.17 -2.78 -9.24
CA CYS A 74 -5.07 -4.19 -9.61
C CYS A 74 -6.41 -4.94 -9.51
N LEU A 75 -7.35 -4.49 -8.66
CA LEU A 75 -8.72 -5.01 -8.65
C LEU A 75 -9.51 -4.58 -9.89
N GLU A 76 -9.26 -3.37 -10.40
CA GLU A 76 -9.96 -2.82 -11.56
C GLU A 76 -9.41 -3.36 -12.88
N THR A 77 -8.08 -3.46 -13.01
CA THR A 77 -7.40 -3.80 -14.27
C THR A 77 -6.87 -5.23 -14.31
N GLY A 78 -6.87 -5.93 -13.19
CA GLY A 78 -6.37 -7.30 -13.05
C GLY A 78 -4.85 -7.42 -12.89
N SER A 79 -4.08 -6.35 -13.12
CA SER A 79 -2.64 -6.35 -12.89
C SER A 79 -2.09 -4.94 -12.69
N VAL A 80 -0.99 -4.81 -11.95
CA VAL A 80 -0.29 -3.53 -11.78
C VAL A 80 1.17 -3.67 -12.23
N SER A 81 1.55 -2.81 -13.16
CA SER A 81 2.91 -2.70 -13.66
C SER A 81 3.80 -1.94 -12.67
N ARG A 82 5.11 -1.94 -12.91
CA ARG A 82 6.03 -1.13 -12.10
C ARG A 82 5.79 0.36 -12.32
N ASP A 83 5.47 0.74 -13.55
CA ASP A 83 5.29 2.14 -13.93
C ASP A 83 4.03 2.72 -13.28
N ASP A 84 2.96 1.92 -13.17
CA ASP A 84 1.75 2.29 -12.42
C ASP A 84 2.07 2.57 -10.94
N VAL A 85 2.93 1.75 -10.31
CA VAL A 85 3.37 1.98 -8.92
C VAL A 85 4.18 3.28 -8.82
N VAL A 86 5.05 3.55 -9.78
CA VAL A 86 5.84 4.81 -9.83
C VAL A 86 4.90 6.01 -9.96
N SER A 87 3.95 5.98 -10.89
CA SER A 87 2.94 7.03 -11.04
C SER A 87 2.14 7.25 -9.76
N ILE A 88 1.68 6.20 -9.09
CA ILE A 88 0.98 6.33 -7.79
C ILE A 88 1.87 7.03 -6.74
N VAL A 89 3.16 6.72 -6.70
CA VAL A 89 4.08 7.34 -5.76
C VAL A 89 4.31 8.81 -6.11
N ASP A 90 4.66 9.11 -7.36
CA ASP A 90 5.08 10.43 -7.80
C ASP A 90 3.92 11.41 -7.91
N GLU A 91 2.75 10.95 -8.36
CA GLU A 91 1.59 11.79 -8.64
C GLU A 91 0.64 11.90 -7.44
N VAL A 92 0.68 10.96 -6.49
CA VAL A 92 -0.22 10.94 -5.34
C VAL A 92 0.52 10.99 -4.01
N LEU A 93 1.37 10.01 -3.72
CA LEU A 93 1.94 9.89 -2.39
C LEU A 93 2.91 11.03 -2.06
N LEU A 94 3.82 11.36 -2.97
CA LEU A 94 4.80 12.44 -2.76
C LEU A 94 4.12 13.81 -2.62
N PRO A 95 3.19 14.23 -3.49
CA PRO A 95 2.45 15.48 -3.31
C PRO A 95 1.72 15.57 -1.97
N LEU A 96 1.11 14.48 -1.49
CA LEU A 96 0.47 14.46 -0.18
C LEU A 96 1.45 14.72 0.98
N LEU A 97 2.72 14.37 0.82
CA LEU A 97 3.76 14.57 1.83
C LEU A 97 4.42 15.95 1.77
N THR A 98 4.44 16.58 0.60
CA THR A 98 5.18 17.82 0.34
C THR A 98 4.33 19.07 0.20
N SER A 99 3.02 18.94 -0.05
CA SER A 99 2.12 20.09 -0.25
C SER A 99 1.84 20.88 1.03
#